data_AF-A0AAE0AV41-F1
#
_entry.id   AF-A0AAE0AV41-F1
#
_cell.length_a   1.000
_cell.length_b   1.000
_cell.length_c   1.000
_cell.angle_alpha   90.00
_cell.angle_beta   90.00
_cell.angle_gamma   90.00
#
_symmetry.space_group_name_H-M   'P 1'
#
loop_
_entity.id
_entity.type
_entity.pdbx_description
1 polymer ?
#
loop_
_entity_poly.entity_id
_entity_poly.type
_entity_poly.pdbx_seq_one_letter_code
_entity_poly.pdbx_strand_id
1 'polypeptide(L)'
;MALKIKMFIWRACYDWVPTRCNLVARGMKMTTDCPMCNQSLETTLHAVWDCRIFKDVNKSCNFGVHMGKGNNTKFFDFILNCFEKLNGADLELLCVVLWRN
;
A
#
# COMPACT_ATOMS: atom_id res chain seq x y z
N MET A 1 17.10 4.95 5.28
CA MET A 1 15.63 5.20 5.37
C MET A 1 15.25 6.26 6.42
N ALA A 2 14.54 7.31 5.98
CA ALA A 2 14.09 8.44 6.81
C ALA A 2 12.97 8.09 7.81
N LEU A 3 12.93 8.78 8.96
CA LEU A 3 11.95 8.51 10.04
C LEU A 3 10.49 8.60 9.57
N LYS A 4 10.16 9.59 8.73
CA LYS A 4 8.81 9.77 8.18
C LYS A 4 8.29 8.54 7.40
N ILE A 5 9.19 7.86 6.68
CA ILE A 5 8.85 6.66 5.92
C ILE A 5 8.60 5.50 6.87
N LYS A 6 9.47 5.31 7.87
CA LYS A 6 9.28 4.29 8.91
C LYS A 6 7.95 4.46 9.65
N MET A 7 7.61 5.70 10.03
CA MET A 7 6.35 6.03 10.69
C MET A 7 5.13 5.74 9.79
N PHE A 8 5.24 6.03 8.50
CA PHE A 8 4.19 5.69 7.54
C PHE A 8 4.00 4.18 7.40
N ILE A 9 5.07 3.42 7.17
CA ILE A 9 5.01 1.96 7.04
C ILE A 9 4.39 1.36 8.31
N TRP A 10 4.83 1.81 9.49
CA TRP A 10 4.24 1.39 10.75
C TRP A 10 2.74 1.69 10.81
N ARG A 11 2.30 2.93 10.55
CA ARG A 11 0.86 3.27 10.52
C ARG A 11 0.07 2.43 9.52
N ALA A 12 0.64 2.14 8.36
CA ALA A 12 0.01 1.32 7.33
C ALA A 12 -0.15 -0.14 7.78
N CYS A 13 0.84 -0.70 8.50
CA CYS A 13 0.75 -2.04 9.09
C CYS A 13 -0.42 -2.20 10.08
N TYR A 14 -0.78 -1.12 10.79
CA TYR A 14 -1.87 -1.14 11.77
C TYR A 14 -3.20 -0.59 11.25
N ASP A 15 -3.33 -0.34 9.93
CA ASP A 15 -4.54 0.26 9.34
C ASP A 15 -4.90 1.61 10.01
N TRP A 16 -3.89 2.40 10.36
CA TRP A 16 -4.02 3.76 10.92
C TRP A 16 -3.92 4.85 9.86
N VAL A 17 -3.66 4.47 8.61
CA VAL A 17 -3.76 5.37 7.46
C VAL A 17 -5.24 5.63 7.17
N PRO A 18 -5.65 6.88 6.91
CA PRO A 18 -7.06 7.26 6.77
C PRO A 18 -7.65 6.87 5.40
N THR A 19 -7.60 5.60 5.04
CA THR A 19 -8.30 5.08 3.86
C THR A 19 -9.81 4.96 4.12
N ARG A 20 -10.63 4.98 3.08
CA ARG A 20 -12.10 4.88 3.21
C ARG A 20 -12.52 3.65 4.00
N CYS A 21 -11.91 2.48 3.75
CA CYS A 21 -12.19 1.27 4.54
C CYS A 21 -11.87 1.46 6.03
N ASN A 22 -10.73 2.09 6.34
CA ASN A 22 -10.29 2.34 7.71
C ASN A 22 -11.15 3.39 8.44
N LEU A 23 -11.69 4.36 7.71
CA LEU A 23 -12.58 5.40 8.25
C LEU A 23 -13.98 4.84 8.52
N VAL A 24 -14.51 4.03 7.61
CA VAL A 24 -15.80 3.33 7.80
C VAL A 24 -15.71 2.34 8.96
N ALA A 25 -14.61 1.59 9.09
CA ALA A 25 -14.37 0.72 10.24
C ALA A 25 -14.32 1.48 11.59
N ARG A 26 -14.05 2.78 11.56
CA ARG A 26 -14.06 3.68 12.73
C ARG A 26 -15.39 4.43 12.91
N GLY A 27 -16.43 4.05 12.16
CA GLY A 27 -17.79 4.58 12.33
C GLY A 27 -18.12 5.80 11.45
N MET A 28 -17.25 6.20 10.52
CA MET A 28 -17.61 7.26 9.57
C MET A 28 -18.58 6.76 8.50
N LYS A 29 -19.64 7.53 8.26
CA LYS A 29 -20.66 7.22 7.23
C LYS A 29 -20.21 7.75 5.88
N MET A 30 -19.58 6.89 5.08
CA MET A 30 -19.07 7.20 3.74
C MET A 30 -18.95 5.93 2.90
N THR A 31 -18.78 6.09 1.58
CA THR A 31 -18.49 4.94 0.71
C THR A 31 -17.06 4.45 0.91
N THR A 32 -16.84 3.18 0.63
CA THR A 32 -15.52 2.54 0.70
C THR A 32 -14.76 2.55 -0.62
N ASP A 33 -15.36 3.09 -1.69
CA ASP A 33 -14.74 3.15 -3.01
C ASP A 33 -13.48 4.02 -2.99
N CYS A 34 -12.43 3.54 -3.66
CA CYS A 34 -11.21 4.29 -3.85
C CYS A 34 -11.48 5.56 -4.64
N PRO A 35 -11.17 6.76 -4.09
CA PRO A 35 -11.42 8.03 -4.77
C PRO A 35 -10.55 8.22 -6.02
N MET A 36 -9.46 7.47 -6.13
CA MET A 36 -8.53 7.55 -7.26
C MET A 36 -9.01 6.71 -8.45
N CYS A 37 -9.45 5.47 -8.21
CA CYS A 37 -9.84 4.56 -9.28
C CYS A 37 -11.35 4.44 -9.47
N ASN A 38 -12.17 4.72 -8.45
CA ASN A 38 -13.62 4.51 -8.39
C ASN A 38 -14.08 3.10 -8.81
N GLN A 39 -13.26 2.07 -8.55
CA GLN A 39 -13.50 0.71 -9.04
C GLN A 39 -13.33 -0.39 -7.98
N SER A 40 -12.73 -0.08 -6.84
CA SER A 40 -12.39 -1.06 -5.82
C SER A 40 -12.40 -0.42 -4.44
N LEU A 41 -12.51 -1.25 -3.42
CA LEU A 41 -12.44 -0.82 -2.02
C LEU A 41 -11.08 -0.17 -1.73
N GLU A 42 -11.08 0.98 -1.08
CA GLU A 42 -9.87 1.66 -0.65
C GLU A 42 -9.31 1.03 0.64
N THR A 43 -8.71 -0.15 0.51
CA THR A 43 -7.89 -0.72 1.57
C THR A 43 -6.55 0.00 1.66
N THR A 44 -5.82 -0.16 2.77
CA THR A 44 -4.45 0.38 2.91
C THR A 44 -3.55 -0.06 1.76
N LEU A 45 -3.57 -1.34 1.39
CA LEU A 45 -2.77 -1.87 0.28
C LEU A 45 -3.21 -1.28 -1.07
N HIS A 46 -4.53 -1.15 -1.30
CA HIS A 46 -5.05 -0.55 -2.53
C HIS A 46 -4.62 0.90 -2.68
N ALA A 47 -4.73 1.69 -1.60
CA ALA A 47 -4.37 3.10 -1.61
C ALA A 47 -2.90 3.36 -1.94
N VAL A 48 -1.99 2.43 -1.60
CA VAL A 48 -0.54 2.66 -1.70
C VAL A 48 0.14 1.87 -2.80
N TRP A 49 -0.46 0.76 -3.28
CA TRP A 49 0.16 -0.15 -4.24
C TRP A 49 -0.83 -0.70 -5.26
N ASP A 50 -1.90 -1.38 -4.84
CA ASP A 50 -2.75 -2.18 -5.77
C ASP A 50 -3.67 -1.35 -6.68
N CYS A 51 -3.82 -0.05 -6.43
CA CYS A 51 -4.64 0.82 -7.27
C CYS A 51 -4.09 0.87 -8.70
N ARG A 52 -5.00 0.73 -9.68
CA ARG A 52 -4.66 0.77 -11.11
C ARG A 52 -3.94 2.05 -11.54
N ILE A 53 -4.14 3.15 -10.80
CA ILE A 53 -3.48 4.44 -11.07
C ILE A 53 -1.95 4.32 -10.88
N PHE A 54 -1.50 3.43 -10.00
CA PHE A 54 -0.07 3.19 -9.74
C PHE A 54 0.51 2.05 -10.57
N LYS A 55 -0.25 1.47 -11.50
CA LYS A 55 0.16 0.27 -12.26
C LYS A 55 1.50 0.47 -12.99
N ASP A 56 1.73 1.65 -13.57
CA ASP A 56 2.97 1.91 -14.32
C ASP A 56 4.16 2.15 -13.38
N VAL A 57 3.94 2.80 -12.24
CA VAL A 57 4.95 2.94 -11.17
C VAL A 57 5.35 1.55 -10.66
N ASN A 58 4.37 0.70 -10.33
CA ASN A 58 4.63 -0.64 -9.83
C ASN A 58 5.40 -1.49 -10.85
N LYS A 59 5.05 -1.41 -12.14
CA LYS A 59 5.77 -2.11 -13.21
C LYS A 59 7.19 -1.61 -13.42
N SER A 60 7.44 -0.33 -13.15
CA SER A 60 8.79 0.25 -13.27
C SER A 60 9.72 -0.20 -12.15
N CYS A 61 9.18 -0.67 -11.02
CA CYS A 61 9.97 -1.32 -9.99
C CYS A 61 10.37 -2.73 -10.47
N ASN A 62 11.67 -3.04 -10.44
CA ASN A 62 12.21 -4.35 -10.87
C ASN A 62 11.50 -5.55 -10.21
N PHE A 63 11.03 -5.37 -8.98
CA PHE A 63 10.33 -6.39 -8.21
C PHE A 63 8.79 -6.35 -8.34
N GLY A 64 8.22 -5.29 -8.91
CA GLY A 64 6.78 -5.09 -8.90
C GLY A 64 6.02 -6.04 -9.83
N VAL A 65 6.70 -6.66 -10.80
CA VAL A 65 6.15 -7.73 -11.64
C VAL A 65 5.95 -9.04 -10.87
N HIS A 66 6.72 -9.24 -9.80
CA HIS A 66 6.67 -10.43 -8.94
C HIS A 66 5.75 -10.26 -7.73
N MET A 67 5.29 -9.04 -7.48
CA MET A 67 4.28 -8.75 -6.45
C MET A 67 2.90 -8.95 -7.07
N GLY A 68 2.33 -10.14 -6.86
CA GLY A 68 1.00 -10.48 -7.37
C GLY A 68 -0.06 -9.48 -6.94
N LYS A 69 -1.13 -9.35 -7.73
CA LYS A 69 -2.32 -8.59 -7.34
C LYS A 69 -2.84 -9.16 -6.04
N GLY A 70 -2.85 -8.36 -4.98
CA GLY A 70 -3.40 -8.73 -3.69
C GLY A 70 -4.91 -8.90 -3.77
N ASN A 71 -5.38 -10.09 -4.16
CA ASN A 71 -6.77 -10.44 -3.90
C ASN A 71 -6.91 -10.64 -2.38
N ASN A 72 -7.31 -9.59 -1.67
CA ASN A 72 -7.62 -9.54 -0.23
C ASN A 72 -6.44 -9.68 0.76
N THR A 73 -5.19 -9.46 0.35
CA THR A 73 -4.05 -9.40 1.29
C THR A 73 -4.01 -8.08 2.05
N LYS A 74 -3.76 -8.11 3.37
CA LYS A 74 -3.55 -6.88 4.15
C LYS A 74 -2.20 -6.26 3.81
N PHE A 75 -2.07 -4.95 4.07
CA PHE A 75 -0.80 -4.24 3.87
C PHE A 75 0.36 -4.89 4.65
N PHE A 76 0.10 -5.37 5.87
CA PHE A 76 1.09 -6.04 6.70
C PHE A 76 1.69 -7.28 6.04
N ASP A 77 0.85 -8.19 5.56
CA ASP A 77 1.29 -9.43 4.90
C ASP A 77 2.06 -9.12 3.61
N PHE A 78 1.58 -8.14 2.85
CA PHE A 78 2.28 -7.64 1.67
C PHE A 78 3.69 -7.15 2.03
N ILE A 79 3.82 -6.23 2.99
CA ILE A 79 5.12 -5.64 3.29
C ILE A 79 6.07 -6.67 3.89
N LEU A 80 5.61 -7.59 4.74
CA LEU A 80 6.41 -8.69 5.27
C LEU A 80 7.00 -9.57 4.16
N ASN A 81 6.15 -9.97 3.20
CA ASN A 81 6.61 -10.74 2.04
C ASN A 81 7.64 -9.95 1.19
N CYS A 82 7.58 -8.62 1.17
CA CYS A 82 8.59 -7.78 0.53
C CYS A 82 9.91 -7.80 1.31
N PHE A 83 9.86 -7.70 2.64
CA PHE A 83 11.05 -7.78 3.50
C PHE A 83 11.80 -9.11 3.35
N GLU A 84 11.09 -10.21 3.09
CA GLU A 84 11.69 -11.52 2.88
C GLU A 84 12.32 -11.71 1.50
N LYS A 85 11.76 -11.06 0.47
CA LYS A 85 12.10 -11.33 -0.93
C LYS A 85 13.00 -10.29 -1.58
N LEU A 86 13.01 -9.05 -1.07
CA LEU A 86 13.76 -7.96 -1.67
C LEU A 86 15.14 -7.79 -1.02
N ASN A 87 16.12 -7.39 -1.83
CA ASN A 87 17.37 -6.88 -1.29
C ASN A 87 17.16 -5.52 -0.62
N GLY A 88 18.17 -5.05 0.13
CA GLY A 88 18.07 -3.80 0.89
C GLY A 88 17.80 -2.55 0.04
N ALA A 89 18.35 -2.48 -1.18
CA ALA A 89 18.16 -1.32 -2.06
C ALA A 89 16.74 -1.28 -2.65
N ASP A 90 16.24 -2.42 -3.11
CA ASP A 90 14.89 -2.57 -3.65
C ASP A 90 13.84 -2.34 -2.56
N LEU A 91 14.08 -2.83 -1.35
CA LEU A 91 13.22 -2.59 -0.20
C LEU A 91 13.19 -1.11 0.20
N GLU A 92 14.33 -0.42 0.19
CA GLU A 92 14.36 1.01 0.46
C GLU A 92 13.62 1.81 -0.61
N LEU A 93 13.79 1.45 -1.89
CA LEU A 93 13.04 2.04 -3.00
C LEU A 93 11.54 1.81 -2.83
N LEU A 94 11.11 0.57 -2.53
CA LEU A 94 9.72 0.24 -2.25
C LEU A 94 9.14 1.15 -1.15
N CYS A 95 9.81 1.27 0.00
CA CYS A 95 9.31 2.09 1.09
C CYS A 95 9.21 3.58 0.72
N VAL A 96 10.11 4.10 -0.12
CA VAL A 96 10.01 5.47 -0.66
C VAL A 96 8.80 5.62 -1.59
N VAL A 97 8.57 4.65 -2.48
CA VAL A 97 7.43 4.65 -3.41
C VAL A 97 6.11 4.60 -2.63
N LEU A 98 5.97 3.66 -1.70
CA LEU A 98 4.77 3.51 -0.89
C LEU A 98 4.43 4.78 -0.09
N TRP A 99 5.44 5.50 0.42
CA TRP A 99 5.24 6.73 1.19
C TRP A 99 4.85 7.94 0.32
N ARG A 100 5.17 7.94 -0.98
CA ARG A 100 4.89 9.07 -1.88
C ARG A 100 3.48 9.05 -2.48
N ASN A 101 2.79 7.91 -2.41
CA ASN A 101 1.45 7.71 -2.98
C ASN A 101 0.35 8.25 -2.08
#